data_AF-A0A9X3SBT4-F1
#
_entry.id   AF-A0A9X3SBT4-F1
#
_cell.length_a   1.000
_cell.length_b   1.000
_cell.length_c   1.000
_cell.angle_alpha   90.00
_cell.angle_beta   90.00
_cell.angle_gamma   90.00
#
_symmetry.space_group_name_H-M   'P 1'
#
loop_
_entity.id
_entity.type
_entity.pdbx_description
1 polymer ?
#
loop_
_entity_poly.entity_id
_entity_poly.type
_entity_poly.pdbx_seq_one_letter_code
_entity_poly.pdbx_strand_id
1 'polypeptide(L)'
;MRRGLGSGFLWALETDRAGATAAVVACVAEDPRWDRQLDSRQWYYGELALRLGIAAERLTGELAIPVLGWMAANAHEAARATLRDHVAHGPEWDEALWSLTYVDDETGPRTGWEEAVAGLDEALAARFPTDAAFAAALEDVNARADTPPWSLWADQPRFARALGRTDARGLAADRPRPARPTPLGEQSTAELAASTNPRAVGVLAARTAPADVADILAGARRGQPTALRALGEQGRPELLELEAAATDGAGQAAYHRALVRLPFALTGPLAADWLRSPDAMRRRRASSILAAHAGGDEAPAVRAALRHETDQYVIGSLAEALGRAPEAGPSPELREAYATMPYSYGRHFVVEALAATDPAFDAELAVECAFDCEPVVRAFVSGRS
;
A
#
# COMPACT_ATOMS: atom_id res chain seq x y z
N MET A 1 11.55 10.38 15.83
CA MET A 1 12.20 9.34 15.01
C MET A 1 11.36 8.09 14.79
N ARG A 2 10.87 7.39 15.82
CA ARG A 2 10.09 6.13 15.63
C ARG A 2 8.90 6.26 14.68
N ARG A 3 8.21 7.40 14.71
CA ARG A 3 7.06 7.70 13.82
C ARG A 3 7.46 8.15 12.41
N GLY A 4 8.76 8.34 12.12
CA GLY A 4 9.27 8.76 10.82
C GLY A 4 8.84 10.16 10.38
N LEU A 5 8.41 10.99 11.34
CA LEU A 5 8.15 12.41 11.10
C LEU A 5 9.46 13.13 10.78
N GLY A 6 9.39 14.14 9.93
CA GLY A 6 10.54 14.99 9.61
C GLY A 6 11.09 15.73 10.83
N SER A 7 10.27 16.05 11.83
CA SER A 7 10.74 16.62 13.10
C SER A 7 11.72 15.69 13.80
N GLY A 8 11.49 14.38 13.71
CA GLY A 8 12.42 13.37 14.20
C GLY A 8 13.73 13.32 13.41
N PHE A 9 13.69 13.63 12.12
CA PHE A 9 14.86 13.66 11.25
C PHE A 9 15.72 14.88 11.57
N LEU A 10 15.09 16.06 11.62
CA LEU A 10 15.72 17.33 11.98
C LEU A 10 16.33 17.25 13.39
N TRP A 11 15.59 16.72 14.37
CA TRP A 11 16.11 16.47 15.72
C TRP A 11 17.40 15.63 15.71
N ALA A 12 17.47 14.59 14.87
CA ALA A 12 18.64 13.72 14.79
C ALA A 12 19.87 14.44 14.19
N LEU A 13 19.66 15.47 13.37
CA LEU A 13 20.74 16.30 12.82
C LEU A 13 21.26 17.35 13.81
N GLU A 14 20.42 17.80 14.75
CA GLU A 14 20.74 18.81 15.75
C GLU A 14 21.29 18.23 17.06
N THR A 15 20.88 17.01 17.39
CA THR A 15 21.31 16.29 18.60
C THR A 15 22.76 15.81 18.49
N ASP A 16 23.36 15.44 19.62
CA ASP A 16 24.68 14.81 19.63
C ASP A 16 24.68 13.52 18.78
N ARG A 17 25.76 13.34 18.01
CA ARG A 17 25.88 12.23 17.05
C ARG A 17 25.75 10.86 17.71
N ALA A 18 26.23 10.69 18.94
CA ALA A 18 26.19 9.41 19.62
C ALA A 18 24.74 9.04 20.00
N GLY A 19 23.99 9.98 20.56
CA GLY A 19 22.57 9.85 20.87
C GLY A 19 21.73 9.58 19.62
N ALA A 20 21.93 10.36 18.55
CA ALA A 20 21.23 10.17 17.28
C ALA A 20 21.54 8.79 16.66
N THR A 21 22.81 8.37 16.67
CA THR A 21 23.24 7.05 16.18
C THR A 21 22.58 5.91 16.96
N ALA A 22 22.58 6.00 18.30
CA ALA A 22 21.94 4.99 19.14
C ALA A 22 20.43 4.90 18.87
N ALA A 23 19.77 6.04 18.69
CA ALA A 23 18.35 6.10 18.38
C ALA A 23 18.03 5.48 16.99
N VAL A 24 18.86 5.72 15.97
CA VAL A 24 18.65 5.14 14.63
C VAL A 24 18.83 3.63 14.68
N VAL A 25 19.94 3.16 15.26
CA VAL A 25 20.20 1.71 15.39
C VAL A 25 19.08 1.01 16.14
N ALA A 26 18.59 1.59 17.23
CA ALA A 26 17.46 1.03 17.98
C ALA A 26 16.16 1.00 17.14
N CYS A 27 15.85 2.05 16.39
CA CYS A 27 14.67 2.05 15.52
C CYS A 27 14.78 0.99 14.41
N VAL A 28 15.95 0.83 13.78
CA VAL A 28 16.13 -0.18 12.73
C VAL A 28 16.00 -1.59 13.32
N ALA A 29 16.56 -1.84 14.50
CA ALA A 29 16.47 -3.13 15.18
C ALA A 29 15.05 -3.49 15.65
N GLU A 30 14.29 -2.52 16.14
CA GLU A 30 12.94 -2.76 16.67
C GLU A 30 11.84 -2.73 15.60
N ASP A 31 12.13 -2.20 14.40
CA ASP A 31 11.19 -1.96 13.31
C ASP A 31 9.86 -1.30 13.78
N PRO A 32 9.81 0.04 13.92
CA PRO A 32 8.65 0.74 14.46
C PRO A 32 7.49 0.88 13.46
N ARG A 33 7.54 0.24 12.29
CA ARG A 33 6.46 0.28 11.29
C ARG A 33 5.17 -0.24 11.90
N TRP A 34 4.09 0.52 11.72
CA TRP A 34 2.78 0.09 12.18
C TRP A 34 2.16 -0.90 11.19
N ASP A 35 2.21 -0.57 9.90
CA ASP A 35 1.85 -1.46 8.81
C ASP A 35 3.11 -1.73 7.98
N ARG A 36 3.77 -2.87 8.22
CA ARG A 36 5.03 -3.22 7.54
C ARG A 36 4.90 -3.34 6.03
N GLN A 37 3.67 -3.51 5.51
CA GLN A 37 3.41 -3.63 4.08
C GLN A 37 3.35 -2.27 3.38
N LEU A 38 3.00 -1.20 4.10
CA LEU A 38 2.74 0.12 3.51
C LEU A 38 3.70 1.21 4.03
N ASP A 39 4.20 1.09 5.26
CA ASP A 39 5.09 2.08 5.86
C ASP A 39 6.48 2.06 5.21
N SER A 40 6.83 3.15 4.52
CA SER A 40 8.17 3.34 3.94
C SER A 40 9.10 4.01 4.95
N ARG A 41 10.12 3.28 5.44
CA ARG A 41 11.08 3.77 6.45
C ARG A 41 12.54 3.74 5.99
N GLN A 42 12.82 3.02 4.91
CA GLN A 42 14.15 2.73 4.43
C GLN A 42 14.90 3.99 4.00
N TRP A 43 14.22 4.90 3.28
CA TRP A 43 14.78 6.22 2.95
C TRP A 43 15.19 6.98 4.22
N TYR A 44 14.26 7.06 5.18
CA TYR A 44 14.41 7.88 6.38
C TYR A 44 15.60 7.44 7.23
N TYR A 45 15.67 6.15 7.56
CA TYR A 45 16.77 5.64 8.38
C TYR A 45 18.06 5.47 7.58
N GLY A 46 17.99 5.16 6.28
CA GLY A 46 19.15 5.06 5.41
C GLY A 46 19.84 6.40 5.22
N GLU A 47 19.09 7.46 4.96
CA GLU A 47 19.62 8.82 4.84
C GLU A 47 20.22 9.30 6.17
N LEU A 48 19.56 9.05 7.31
CA LEU A 48 20.14 9.35 8.62
C LEU A 48 21.42 8.54 8.88
N ALA A 49 21.44 7.25 8.52
CA ALA A 49 22.63 6.42 8.67
C ALA A 49 23.82 6.97 7.88
N LEU A 50 23.61 7.40 6.64
CA LEU A 50 24.64 8.05 5.82
C LEU A 50 25.14 9.35 6.45
N ARG A 51 24.22 10.25 6.85
CA ARG A 51 24.58 11.55 7.44
C ARG A 51 25.31 11.42 8.79
N LEU A 52 24.96 10.42 9.58
CA LEU A 52 25.56 10.15 10.89
C LEU A 52 26.82 9.29 10.80
N GLY A 53 27.11 8.69 9.64
CA GLY A 53 28.24 7.79 9.45
C GLY A 53 28.07 6.45 10.19
N ILE A 54 26.86 5.90 10.21
CA ILE A 54 26.57 4.62 10.86
C ILE A 54 27.12 3.48 9.98
N ALA A 55 27.98 2.66 10.56
CA ALA A 55 28.54 1.50 9.89
C ALA A 55 27.45 0.45 9.60
N ALA A 56 27.51 -0.19 8.43
CA ALA A 56 26.50 -1.13 7.95
C ALA A 56 26.31 -2.32 8.93
N GLU A 57 27.39 -2.78 9.55
CA GLU A 57 27.41 -3.92 10.48
C GLU A 57 26.69 -3.62 11.80
N ARG A 58 26.38 -2.34 12.08
CA ARG A 58 25.61 -1.94 13.26
C ARG A 58 24.10 -1.99 13.03
N LEU A 59 23.66 -2.12 11.78
CA LEU A 59 22.25 -2.20 11.42
C LEU A 59 21.83 -3.67 11.45
N THR A 60 20.90 -3.98 12.33
CA THR A 60 20.37 -5.34 12.54
C THR A 60 18.86 -5.29 12.67
N GLY A 61 18.20 -6.44 12.63
CA GLY A 61 16.73 -6.56 12.66
C GLY A 61 16.10 -6.51 11.27
N GLU A 62 14.78 -6.72 11.23
CA GLU A 62 14.03 -6.87 9.97
C GLU A 62 14.12 -5.63 9.07
N LEU A 63 14.20 -4.43 9.64
CA LEU A 63 14.30 -3.19 8.85
C LEU A 63 15.73 -2.92 8.35
N ALA A 64 16.73 -3.72 8.73
CA ALA A 64 18.12 -3.49 8.34
C ALA A 64 18.36 -3.68 6.85
N ILE A 65 17.83 -4.75 6.25
CA ILE A 65 18.01 -5.05 4.82
C ILE A 65 17.53 -3.90 3.93
N PRO A 66 16.30 -3.38 4.05
CA PRO A 66 15.85 -2.31 3.18
C PRO A 66 16.60 -0.98 3.45
N VAL A 67 17.02 -0.72 4.71
CA VAL A 67 17.88 0.44 5.04
C VAL A 67 19.25 0.32 4.39
N LEU A 68 19.87 -0.86 4.44
CA LEU A 68 21.12 -1.15 3.74
C LEU A 68 20.94 -1.03 2.23
N GLY A 69 19.78 -1.42 1.69
CA GLY A 69 19.39 -1.22 0.29
C GLY A 69 19.46 0.25 -0.12
N TRP A 70 18.83 1.11 0.67
CA TRP A 70 18.90 2.57 0.47
C TRP A 70 20.34 3.09 0.53
N MET A 71 21.14 2.66 1.51
CA MET A 71 22.54 3.05 1.62
C MET A 71 23.38 2.58 0.42
N ALA A 72 23.18 1.34 -0.03
CA ALA A 72 23.91 0.77 -1.18
C ALA A 72 23.56 1.48 -2.50
N ALA A 73 22.29 1.90 -2.66
CA ALA A 73 21.84 2.73 -3.78
C ALA A 73 22.51 4.11 -3.79
N ASN A 74 22.85 4.64 -2.61
CA ASN A 74 23.58 5.90 -2.43
C ASN A 74 25.11 5.68 -2.29
N ALA A 75 25.64 4.71 -3.04
CA ALA A 75 27.07 4.39 -3.18
C ALA A 75 27.81 4.00 -1.88
N HIS A 76 27.10 3.50 -0.86
CA HIS A 76 27.74 2.97 0.35
C HIS A 76 28.25 1.53 0.13
N GLU A 77 29.53 1.40 -0.21
CA GLU A 77 30.13 0.11 -0.59
C GLU A 77 30.04 -0.98 0.48
N ALA A 78 30.21 -0.65 1.76
CA ALA A 78 30.07 -1.64 2.84
C ALA A 78 28.63 -2.15 2.97
N ALA A 79 27.62 -1.31 2.70
CA ALA A 79 26.22 -1.76 2.72
C ALA A 79 25.93 -2.70 1.54
N ARG A 80 26.46 -2.37 0.36
CA ARG A 80 26.40 -3.24 -0.82
C ARG A 80 27.08 -4.59 -0.55
N ALA A 81 28.26 -4.58 0.06
CA ALA A 81 28.97 -5.81 0.41
C ALA A 81 28.16 -6.68 1.39
N THR A 82 27.58 -6.08 2.43
CA THR A 82 26.73 -6.77 3.40
C THR A 82 25.49 -7.41 2.76
N LEU A 83 24.82 -6.70 1.84
CA LEU A 83 23.67 -7.25 1.12
C LEU A 83 24.09 -8.41 0.20
N ARG A 84 25.21 -8.29 -0.51
CA ARG A 84 25.73 -9.37 -1.36
C ARG A 84 26.07 -10.62 -0.54
N ASP A 85 26.61 -10.45 0.66
CA ASP A 85 26.83 -11.55 1.59
C ASP A 85 25.51 -12.19 2.06
N HIS A 86 24.47 -11.38 2.32
CA HIS A 86 23.13 -11.90 2.61
C HIS A 86 22.56 -12.71 1.43
N VAL A 87 22.72 -12.24 0.19
CA VAL A 87 22.28 -13.00 -0.99
C VAL A 87 22.98 -14.36 -1.07
N ALA A 88 24.28 -14.40 -0.78
CA ALA A 88 25.06 -15.64 -0.83
C ALA A 88 24.73 -16.59 0.34
N HIS A 89 24.65 -16.07 1.57
CA HIS A 89 24.69 -16.87 2.80
C HIS A 89 23.54 -16.61 3.77
N GLY A 90 22.94 -15.42 3.77
CA GLY A 90 21.91 -14.99 4.73
C GLY A 90 20.56 -15.71 4.57
N PRO A 91 19.71 -15.74 5.62
CA PRO A 91 18.38 -16.35 5.55
C PRO A 91 17.41 -15.56 4.65
N GLU A 92 17.52 -14.23 4.63
CA GLU A 92 16.68 -13.27 3.87
C GLU A 92 17.37 -12.88 2.54
N TRP A 93 17.91 -13.88 1.84
CA TRP A 93 18.70 -13.69 0.62
C TRP A 93 17.90 -13.01 -0.50
N ASP A 94 16.61 -13.28 -0.56
CA ASP A 94 15.68 -12.75 -1.55
C ASP A 94 15.36 -11.28 -1.26
N GLU A 95 15.10 -10.92 0.00
CA GLU A 95 14.90 -9.52 0.40
C GLU A 95 16.17 -8.69 0.16
N ALA A 96 17.35 -9.25 0.43
CA ALA A 96 18.62 -8.60 0.12
C ALA A 96 18.83 -8.39 -1.39
N LEU A 97 18.43 -9.38 -2.21
CA LEU A 97 18.46 -9.26 -3.67
C LEU A 97 17.48 -8.20 -4.18
N TRP A 98 16.26 -8.17 -3.64
CA TRP A 98 15.27 -7.14 -3.94
C TRP A 98 15.76 -5.75 -3.53
N SER A 99 16.38 -5.60 -2.36
CA SER A 99 16.96 -4.33 -1.88
C SER A 99 18.17 -3.84 -2.69
N LEU A 100 18.86 -4.74 -3.40
CA LEU A 100 19.91 -4.36 -4.35
C LEU A 100 19.33 -3.92 -5.70
N THR A 101 18.09 -4.26 -6.01
CA THR A 101 17.47 -4.01 -7.33
C THR A 101 16.43 -2.89 -7.29
N TYR A 102 15.71 -2.75 -6.18
CA TYR A 102 14.66 -1.76 -5.95
C TYR A 102 14.99 -0.94 -4.71
N VAL A 103 14.44 0.26 -4.66
CA VAL A 103 14.60 1.20 -3.55
C VAL A 103 13.30 1.31 -2.74
N ASP A 104 12.18 1.27 -3.45
CA ASP A 104 10.83 1.04 -2.95
C ASP A 104 9.95 0.51 -4.09
N ASP A 105 8.76 0.04 -3.76
CA ASP A 105 7.82 -0.53 -4.74
C ASP A 105 7.27 0.51 -5.73
N GLU A 106 7.36 1.80 -5.41
CA GLU A 106 6.79 2.89 -6.21
C GLU A 106 7.73 3.34 -7.34
N THR A 107 9.03 3.30 -7.11
CA THR A 107 10.06 3.83 -8.04
C THR A 107 10.55 2.80 -9.06
N GLY A 108 10.28 1.52 -8.85
CA GLY A 108 10.75 0.44 -9.71
C GLY A 108 12.26 0.19 -9.58
N PRO A 109 12.89 -0.49 -10.57
CA PRO A 109 14.31 -0.82 -10.49
C PRO A 109 15.17 0.44 -10.48
N ARG A 110 16.16 0.51 -9.58
CA ARG A 110 17.04 1.68 -9.48
C ARG A 110 18.02 1.77 -10.64
N THR A 111 18.59 2.94 -10.92
CA THR A 111 19.68 3.04 -11.90
C THR A 111 20.96 2.35 -11.38
N GLY A 112 21.69 1.66 -12.25
CA GLY A 112 22.94 0.97 -11.89
C GLY A 112 22.74 -0.20 -10.92
N TRP A 113 21.59 -0.85 -11.03
CA TRP A 113 21.29 -2.05 -10.25
C TRP A 113 22.03 -3.27 -10.80
N GLU A 114 22.26 -3.28 -12.11
CA GLU A 114 22.96 -4.34 -12.84
C GLU A 114 24.37 -4.57 -12.27
N GLU A 115 25.13 -3.50 -12.02
CA GLU A 115 26.47 -3.60 -11.43
C GLU A 115 26.43 -4.18 -10.02
N ALA A 116 25.41 -3.83 -9.23
CA ALA A 116 25.33 -4.30 -7.86
C ALA A 116 24.90 -5.75 -7.71
N VAL A 117 24.18 -6.29 -8.71
CA VAL A 117 23.83 -7.71 -8.77
C VAL A 117 24.81 -8.53 -9.62
N ALA A 118 25.81 -7.90 -10.25
CA ALA A 118 26.81 -8.61 -11.03
C ALA A 118 27.49 -9.72 -10.21
N GLY A 119 27.55 -10.94 -10.76
CA GLY A 119 28.10 -12.12 -10.11
C GLY A 119 27.22 -12.75 -9.02
N LEU A 120 26.03 -12.20 -8.74
CA LEU A 120 25.09 -12.84 -7.81
C LEU A 120 24.37 -14.05 -8.42
N ASP A 121 24.36 -14.18 -9.75
CA ASP A 121 23.93 -15.39 -10.44
C ASP A 121 24.76 -16.61 -10.03
N GLU A 122 26.09 -16.46 -10.00
CA GLU A 122 26.99 -17.51 -9.54
C GLU A 122 26.82 -17.78 -8.03
N ALA A 123 26.66 -16.73 -7.22
CA ALA A 123 26.44 -16.86 -5.79
C ALA A 123 25.12 -17.61 -5.47
N LEU A 124 24.03 -17.27 -6.15
CA LEU A 124 22.75 -17.96 -6.03
C LEU A 124 22.83 -19.40 -6.52
N ALA A 125 23.54 -19.65 -7.62
CA ALA A 125 23.78 -21.00 -8.11
C ALA A 125 24.58 -21.84 -7.11
N ALA A 126 25.59 -21.26 -6.44
CA ALA A 126 26.39 -21.93 -5.43
C ALA A 126 25.58 -22.20 -4.14
N ARG A 127 24.73 -21.25 -3.74
CA ARG A 127 23.85 -21.34 -2.57
C ARG A 127 22.91 -22.54 -2.63
N PHE A 128 22.34 -22.81 -3.81
CA PHE A 128 21.43 -23.93 -4.03
C PHE A 128 22.13 -25.00 -4.89
N PRO A 129 22.74 -26.05 -4.32
CA PRO A 129 23.65 -26.93 -5.06
C PRO A 129 22.96 -27.87 -6.08
N THR A 130 21.64 -28.05 -5.98
CA THR A 130 20.88 -28.93 -6.90
C THR A 130 19.91 -28.13 -7.74
N ASP A 131 19.62 -28.58 -8.97
CA ASP A 131 18.64 -27.92 -9.84
C ASP A 131 17.23 -27.89 -9.22
N ALA A 132 16.84 -28.92 -8.46
CA ALA A 132 15.56 -28.96 -7.76
C ALA A 132 15.47 -27.90 -6.64
N ALA A 133 16.51 -27.76 -5.81
CA ALA A 133 16.53 -26.76 -4.74
C ALA A 133 16.55 -25.33 -5.31
N PHE A 134 17.29 -25.12 -6.40
CA PHE A 134 17.35 -23.83 -7.08
C PHE A 134 16.02 -23.44 -7.73
N ALA A 135 15.33 -24.39 -8.38
CA ALA A 135 14.01 -24.15 -8.94
C ALA A 135 12.96 -23.85 -7.86
N ALA A 136 12.95 -24.62 -6.77
CA ALA A 136 12.06 -24.36 -5.63
C ALA A 136 12.30 -22.96 -5.03
N ALA A 137 13.55 -22.56 -4.84
CA ALA A 137 13.89 -21.23 -4.32
C ALA A 137 13.40 -20.09 -5.23
N LEU A 138 13.48 -20.26 -6.56
CA LEU A 138 12.96 -19.28 -7.52
C LEU A 138 11.43 -19.25 -7.58
N GLU A 139 10.78 -20.40 -7.39
CA GLU A 139 9.32 -20.50 -7.28
C GLU A 139 8.80 -19.82 -6.01
N ASP A 140 9.46 -20.04 -4.87
CA ASP A 140 9.10 -19.45 -3.57
C ASP A 140 9.09 -17.92 -3.61
N VAL A 141 10.02 -17.31 -4.36
CA VAL A 141 10.10 -15.85 -4.53
C VAL A 141 9.32 -15.35 -5.76
N ASN A 142 8.55 -16.22 -6.41
CA ASN A 142 7.77 -15.93 -7.62
C ASN A 142 8.62 -15.21 -8.69
N ALA A 143 9.85 -15.71 -8.92
CA ALA A 143 10.77 -15.17 -9.89
C ALA A 143 10.20 -15.26 -11.31
N ARG A 144 10.26 -14.16 -12.07
CA ARG A 144 9.76 -14.10 -13.45
C ARG A 144 10.85 -13.73 -14.41
N ALA A 145 10.93 -14.48 -15.51
CA ALA A 145 11.93 -14.31 -16.56
C ALA A 145 11.96 -12.92 -17.22
N ASP A 146 10.90 -12.12 -17.08
CA ASP A 146 10.74 -10.79 -17.64
C ASP A 146 10.92 -9.67 -16.60
N THR A 147 11.20 -9.99 -15.33
CA THR A 147 11.40 -9.00 -14.27
C THR A 147 12.86 -8.96 -13.81
N PRO A 148 13.39 -7.79 -13.40
CA PRO A 148 14.67 -7.71 -12.69
C PRO A 148 14.67 -8.49 -11.36
N PRO A 149 15.82 -9.05 -10.93
CA PRO A 149 17.07 -9.19 -11.70
C PRO A 149 17.04 -10.39 -12.67
N TRP A 150 16.02 -11.25 -12.58
CA TRP A 150 15.93 -12.51 -13.30
C TRP A 150 16.05 -12.40 -14.81
N SER A 151 15.54 -11.30 -15.38
CA SER A 151 15.67 -11.00 -16.81
C SER A 151 17.11 -10.94 -17.31
N LEU A 152 18.10 -10.55 -16.48
CA LEU A 152 19.52 -10.58 -16.84
C LEU A 152 20.07 -12.00 -16.93
N TRP A 153 19.54 -12.91 -16.11
CA TRP A 153 20.07 -14.26 -15.97
C TRP A 153 19.22 -15.30 -16.72
N ALA A 154 18.07 -14.89 -17.26
CA ALA A 154 17.06 -15.79 -17.81
C ALA A 154 17.55 -16.67 -18.98
N ASP A 155 18.58 -16.24 -19.71
CA ASP A 155 19.17 -17.01 -20.81
C ASP A 155 20.27 -17.98 -20.35
N GLN A 156 20.73 -17.88 -19.11
CA GLN A 156 21.68 -18.83 -18.55
C GLN A 156 21.01 -20.21 -18.40
N PRO A 157 21.67 -21.32 -18.78
CA PRO A 157 21.01 -22.62 -18.88
C PRO A 157 20.26 -23.07 -17.61
N ARG A 158 20.80 -22.76 -16.43
CA ARG A 158 20.21 -23.15 -15.15
C ARG A 158 18.99 -22.33 -14.78
N PHE A 159 19.09 -21.00 -14.93
CA PHE A 159 17.95 -20.08 -14.77
C PHE A 159 16.85 -20.34 -15.80
N ALA A 160 17.21 -20.57 -17.07
CA ALA A 160 16.25 -20.88 -18.12
C ALA A 160 15.44 -22.15 -17.86
N ARG A 161 16.03 -23.16 -17.19
CA ARG A 161 15.30 -24.35 -16.72
C ARG A 161 14.40 -24.03 -15.54
N ALA A 162 14.93 -23.40 -14.50
CA ALA A 162 14.17 -23.08 -13.30
C ALA A 162 12.99 -22.12 -13.56
N LEU A 163 13.16 -21.16 -14.47
CA LEU A 163 12.12 -20.19 -14.87
C LEU A 163 11.18 -20.74 -15.96
N GLY A 164 11.30 -22.02 -16.35
CA GLY A 164 10.41 -22.66 -17.32
C GLY A 164 10.56 -22.18 -18.77
N ARG A 165 11.65 -21.51 -19.15
CA ARG A 165 11.90 -21.02 -20.53
C ARG A 165 12.36 -22.11 -21.50
N THR A 166 12.89 -23.22 -21.00
CA THR A 166 13.44 -24.32 -21.83
C THR A 166 12.37 -25.29 -22.35
N ASP A 167 11.17 -25.34 -21.74
CA ASP A 167 10.11 -26.31 -22.07
C ASP A 167 8.88 -25.73 -22.79
N ALA A 168 8.87 -24.43 -23.10
CA ALA A 168 7.71 -23.77 -23.72
C ALA A 168 7.31 -24.31 -25.11
N ARG A 169 8.19 -25.09 -25.79
CA ARG A 169 7.89 -25.74 -27.07
C ARG A 169 7.36 -27.18 -26.95
N GLY A 170 7.53 -27.84 -25.81
CA GLY A 170 7.20 -29.27 -25.65
C GLY A 170 5.90 -29.54 -24.89
N LEU A 171 5.58 -28.75 -23.86
CA LEU A 171 4.44 -29.02 -22.96
C LEU A 171 3.17 -28.17 -23.25
N ALA A 172 3.28 -27.14 -24.09
CA ALA A 172 2.16 -26.27 -24.46
C ALA A 172 1.28 -26.82 -25.60
N ALA A 173 1.77 -27.82 -26.35
CA ALA A 173 1.09 -28.34 -27.54
C ALA A 173 -0.08 -29.30 -27.22
N ASP A 174 -0.12 -29.88 -26.02
CA ASP A 174 -1.06 -30.97 -25.68
C ASP A 174 -2.10 -30.61 -24.61
N ARG A 175 -2.11 -29.35 -24.14
CA ARG A 175 -3.19 -28.89 -23.25
C ARG A 175 -4.41 -28.51 -24.10
N PRO A 176 -5.60 -29.11 -23.86
CA PRO A 176 -6.82 -28.68 -24.53
C PRO A 176 -7.01 -27.19 -24.27
N ARG A 177 -7.02 -26.41 -25.36
CA ARG A 177 -7.24 -24.96 -25.29
C ARG A 177 -8.61 -24.76 -24.64
N PRO A 178 -8.72 -24.11 -23.48
CA PRO A 178 -10.00 -23.91 -22.83
C PRO A 178 -10.94 -23.21 -23.82
N ALA A 179 -12.21 -23.63 -23.84
CA ALA A 179 -13.23 -23.00 -24.64
C ALA A 179 -13.18 -21.48 -24.42
N ARG A 180 -13.23 -20.71 -25.51
CA ARG A 180 -13.18 -19.25 -25.43
C ARG A 180 -14.36 -18.81 -24.55
N PRO A 181 -14.12 -18.11 -23.42
CA PRO A 181 -15.21 -17.70 -22.54
C PRO A 181 -16.19 -16.81 -23.32
N THR A 182 -17.48 -17.01 -23.09
CA THR A 182 -18.55 -16.18 -23.67
C THR A 182 -18.27 -14.71 -23.35
N PRO A 183 -18.28 -13.81 -24.35
CA PRO A 183 -18.12 -12.38 -24.12
C PRO A 183 -19.08 -11.88 -23.06
N LEU A 184 -18.64 -11.00 -22.15
CA LEU A 184 -19.46 -10.53 -21.02
C LEU A 184 -20.79 -9.91 -21.48
N GLY A 185 -20.81 -9.23 -22.63
CA GLY A 185 -22.02 -8.63 -23.18
C GLY A 185 -23.11 -9.64 -23.59
N GLU A 186 -22.72 -10.88 -23.90
CA GLU A 186 -23.61 -11.96 -24.32
C GLU A 186 -24.11 -12.81 -23.14
N GLN A 187 -23.49 -12.67 -21.95
CA GLN A 187 -23.91 -13.38 -20.75
C GLN A 187 -25.19 -12.77 -20.17
N SER A 188 -26.06 -13.61 -19.62
CA SER A 188 -27.28 -13.16 -18.94
C SER A 188 -26.96 -12.35 -17.68
N THR A 189 -27.93 -11.57 -17.21
CA THR A 189 -27.73 -10.73 -16.02
C THR A 189 -27.52 -11.57 -14.77
N ALA A 190 -28.28 -12.66 -14.63
CA ALA A 190 -28.11 -13.63 -13.56
C ALA A 190 -26.70 -14.27 -13.53
N GLU A 191 -26.14 -14.65 -14.68
CA GLU A 191 -24.79 -15.21 -14.76
C GLU A 191 -23.72 -14.20 -14.35
N LEU A 192 -23.82 -12.96 -14.87
CA LEU A 192 -22.89 -11.90 -14.49
C LEU A 192 -23.01 -11.54 -13.01
N ALA A 193 -24.22 -11.49 -12.46
CA ALA A 193 -24.48 -11.17 -11.05
C ALA A 193 -24.01 -12.28 -10.09
N ALA A 194 -23.79 -13.51 -10.58
CA ALA A 194 -23.18 -14.60 -9.84
C ALA A 194 -21.66 -14.72 -10.07
N SER A 195 -21.10 -13.88 -10.95
CA SER A 195 -19.68 -13.91 -11.29
C SER A 195 -18.82 -13.25 -10.21
N THR A 196 -17.56 -13.67 -10.09
CA THR A 196 -16.51 -12.95 -9.33
C THR A 196 -15.65 -12.06 -10.24
N ASN A 197 -15.93 -12.02 -11.55
CA ASN A 197 -15.14 -11.23 -12.51
C ASN A 197 -15.40 -9.72 -12.32
N PRO A 198 -14.41 -8.93 -11.88
CA PRO A 198 -14.61 -7.50 -11.62
C PRO A 198 -14.98 -6.70 -12.88
N ARG A 199 -14.67 -7.21 -14.09
CA ARG A 199 -15.06 -6.57 -15.36
C ARG A 199 -16.57 -6.66 -15.64
N ALA A 200 -17.29 -7.58 -14.98
CA ALA A 200 -18.73 -7.70 -15.11
C ALA A 200 -19.49 -6.51 -14.48
N VAL A 201 -18.88 -5.81 -13.52
CA VAL A 201 -19.53 -4.71 -12.78
C VAL A 201 -20.02 -3.61 -13.72
N GLY A 202 -19.19 -3.18 -14.69
CA GLY A 202 -19.59 -2.12 -15.62
C GLY A 202 -20.73 -2.54 -16.55
N VAL A 203 -20.75 -3.82 -16.98
CA VAL A 203 -21.84 -4.37 -17.79
C VAL A 203 -23.13 -4.42 -16.98
N LEU A 204 -23.08 -4.92 -15.74
CA LEU A 204 -24.24 -4.97 -14.84
C LEU A 204 -24.74 -3.57 -14.47
N ALA A 205 -23.84 -2.61 -14.22
CA ALA A 205 -24.21 -1.24 -13.89
C ALA A 205 -25.02 -0.57 -15.02
N ALA A 206 -24.70 -0.87 -16.28
CA ALA A 206 -25.45 -0.38 -17.43
C ALA A 206 -26.83 -1.06 -17.64
N ARG A 207 -27.08 -2.22 -17.02
CA ARG A 207 -28.34 -2.97 -17.14
C ARG A 207 -29.34 -2.50 -16.08
N THR A 208 -30.13 -1.49 -16.45
CA THR A 208 -31.07 -0.80 -15.55
C THR A 208 -32.53 -1.20 -15.73
N ALA A 209 -32.83 -2.12 -16.67
CA ALA A 209 -34.18 -2.61 -16.86
C ALA A 209 -34.68 -3.36 -15.60
N PRO A 210 -35.98 -3.31 -15.27
CA PRO A 210 -36.49 -3.89 -14.01
C PRO A 210 -36.16 -5.38 -13.81
N ALA A 211 -36.19 -6.18 -14.87
CA ALA A 211 -35.82 -7.60 -14.82
C ALA A 211 -34.33 -7.79 -14.50
N ASP A 212 -33.46 -6.99 -15.12
CA ASP A 212 -32.02 -7.04 -14.84
C ASP A 212 -31.70 -6.63 -13.40
N VAL A 213 -32.34 -5.57 -12.91
CA VAL A 213 -32.16 -5.11 -11.52
C VAL A 213 -32.63 -6.18 -10.54
N ALA A 214 -33.70 -6.92 -10.84
CA ALA A 214 -34.15 -8.03 -10.01
C ALA A 214 -33.10 -9.15 -9.93
N ASP A 215 -32.45 -9.49 -11.03
CA ASP A 215 -31.36 -10.48 -11.07
C ASP A 215 -30.12 -9.99 -10.30
N ILE A 216 -29.75 -8.72 -10.45
CA ILE A 216 -28.65 -8.11 -9.70
C ILE A 216 -28.96 -8.13 -8.21
N LEU A 217 -30.16 -7.73 -7.78
CA LEU A 217 -30.58 -7.80 -6.38
C LEU A 217 -30.57 -9.23 -5.85
N ALA A 218 -30.97 -10.23 -6.65
CA ALA A 218 -30.89 -11.62 -6.26
C ALA A 218 -29.43 -12.08 -6.04
N GLY A 219 -28.50 -11.66 -6.89
CA GLY A 219 -27.06 -11.87 -6.69
C GLY A 219 -26.55 -11.20 -5.42
N ALA A 220 -26.89 -9.93 -5.21
CA ALA A 220 -26.44 -9.15 -4.08
C ALA A 220 -26.95 -9.70 -2.73
N ARG A 221 -28.19 -10.20 -2.68
CA ARG A 221 -28.74 -10.91 -1.49
C ARG A 221 -28.00 -12.20 -1.14
N ARG A 222 -27.26 -12.78 -2.09
CA ARG A 222 -26.36 -13.92 -1.86
C ARG A 222 -24.92 -13.47 -1.54
N GLY A 223 -24.71 -12.18 -1.29
CA GLY A 223 -23.38 -11.61 -0.98
C GLY A 223 -22.46 -11.47 -2.19
N GLN A 224 -22.97 -11.60 -3.42
CA GLN A 224 -22.10 -11.64 -4.61
C GLN A 224 -21.40 -10.29 -4.86
N PRO A 225 -20.05 -10.25 -4.88
CA PRO A 225 -19.29 -9.01 -4.98
C PRO A 225 -19.60 -8.14 -6.22
N THR A 226 -19.79 -8.76 -7.38
CA THR A 226 -20.09 -8.06 -8.63
C THR A 226 -21.46 -7.39 -8.60
N ALA A 227 -22.46 -8.09 -8.08
CA ALA A 227 -23.83 -7.59 -7.92
C ALA A 227 -23.91 -6.44 -6.91
N LEU A 228 -23.29 -6.57 -5.74
CA LEU A 228 -23.24 -5.50 -4.73
C LEU A 228 -22.62 -4.23 -5.31
N ARG A 229 -21.48 -4.35 -6.01
CA ARG A 229 -20.82 -3.21 -6.66
C ARG A 229 -21.67 -2.58 -7.75
N ALA A 230 -22.35 -3.39 -8.57
CA ALA A 230 -23.23 -2.88 -9.62
C ALA A 230 -24.40 -2.06 -9.05
N LEU A 231 -25.00 -2.48 -7.92
CA LEU A 231 -26.04 -1.69 -7.25
C LEU A 231 -25.52 -0.34 -6.74
N GLY A 232 -24.29 -0.30 -6.23
CA GLY A 232 -23.63 0.94 -5.83
C GLY A 232 -23.42 1.90 -7.02
N GLU A 233 -22.89 1.40 -8.14
CA GLU A 233 -22.72 2.17 -9.40
C GLU A 233 -24.07 2.68 -9.95
N GLN A 234 -25.15 1.93 -9.75
CA GLN A 234 -26.51 2.35 -10.14
C GLN A 234 -27.17 3.31 -9.14
N GLY A 235 -26.57 3.56 -7.97
CA GLY A 235 -27.18 4.41 -6.93
C GLY A 235 -28.44 3.81 -6.28
N ARG A 236 -28.54 2.47 -6.19
CA ARG A 236 -29.76 1.78 -5.75
C ARG A 236 -29.90 1.76 -4.21
N PRO A 237 -30.94 2.38 -3.62
CA PRO A 237 -31.12 2.44 -2.17
C PRO A 237 -31.34 1.07 -1.53
N GLU A 238 -31.81 0.08 -2.28
CA GLU A 238 -31.98 -1.31 -1.81
C GLU A 238 -30.67 -1.92 -1.30
N LEU A 239 -29.52 -1.38 -1.72
CA LEU A 239 -28.21 -1.77 -1.20
C LEU A 239 -28.13 -1.61 0.33
N LEU A 240 -28.76 -0.59 0.91
CA LEU A 240 -28.66 -0.29 2.35
C LEU A 240 -29.19 -1.42 3.25
N GLU A 241 -30.10 -2.24 2.71
CA GLU A 241 -30.70 -3.39 3.41
C GLU A 241 -29.85 -4.68 3.29
N LEU A 242 -28.72 -4.63 2.56
CA LEU A 242 -27.92 -5.81 2.23
C LEU A 242 -26.67 -6.00 3.11
N GLU A 243 -26.53 -5.23 4.19
CA GLU A 243 -25.41 -5.39 5.14
C GLU A 243 -25.26 -6.85 5.60
N ALA A 244 -26.36 -7.49 6.00
CA ALA A 244 -26.36 -8.86 6.50
C ALA A 244 -26.05 -9.92 5.43
N ALA A 245 -26.20 -9.61 4.14
CA ALA A 245 -25.88 -10.52 3.05
C ALA A 245 -24.36 -10.59 2.77
N ALA A 246 -23.61 -9.57 3.18
CA ALA A 246 -22.16 -9.49 3.01
C ALA A 246 -21.44 -10.20 4.17
N THR A 247 -21.48 -11.53 4.17
CA THR A 247 -20.98 -12.35 5.31
C THR A 247 -19.50 -12.72 5.20
N ASP A 248 -18.94 -12.81 3.99
CA ASP A 248 -17.53 -13.13 3.76
C ASP A 248 -16.68 -11.88 3.45
N GLY A 249 -15.35 -12.01 3.47
CA GLY A 249 -14.45 -10.87 3.26
C GLY A 249 -14.60 -10.20 1.89
N ALA A 250 -14.89 -10.96 0.83
CA ALA A 250 -15.06 -10.42 -0.52
C ALA A 250 -16.37 -9.63 -0.65
N GLY A 251 -17.46 -10.18 -0.13
CA GLY A 251 -18.78 -9.55 -0.04
C GLY A 251 -18.74 -8.30 0.84
N GLN A 252 -18.08 -8.35 2.00
CA GLN A 252 -17.91 -7.18 2.87
C GLN A 252 -17.15 -6.05 2.18
N ALA A 253 -16.03 -6.36 1.52
CA ALA A 253 -15.25 -5.38 0.77
C ALA A 253 -16.03 -4.80 -0.43
N ALA A 254 -16.87 -5.61 -1.07
CA ALA A 254 -17.72 -5.16 -2.16
C ALA A 254 -18.86 -4.27 -1.68
N TYR A 255 -19.53 -4.65 -0.59
CA TYR A 255 -20.58 -3.86 0.04
C TYR A 255 -20.06 -2.50 0.50
N HIS A 256 -18.92 -2.46 1.19
CA HIS A 256 -18.25 -1.21 1.58
C HIS A 256 -18.02 -0.29 0.38
N ARG A 257 -17.40 -0.81 -0.68
CA ARG A 257 -17.14 -0.02 -1.90
C ARG A 257 -18.42 0.47 -2.56
N ALA A 258 -19.47 -0.34 -2.55
CA ALA A 258 -20.76 0.02 -3.11
C ALA A 258 -21.46 1.13 -2.31
N LEU A 259 -21.38 1.09 -0.98
CA LEU A 259 -21.90 2.16 -0.11
C LEU A 259 -21.27 3.52 -0.41
N VAL A 260 -19.96 3.56 -0.59
CA VAL A 260 -19.23 4.80 -0.93
C VAL A 260 -19.67 5.37 -2.29
N ARG A 261 -20.18 4.53 -3.21
CA ARG A 261 -20.68 4.98 -4.53
C ARG A 261 -22.11 5.49 -4.52
N LEU A 262 -22.90 5.16 -3.50
CA LEU A 262 -24.26 5.67 -3.39
C LEU A 262 -24.28 7.21 -3.23
N PRO A 263 -25.34 7.88 -3.71
CA PRO A 263 -25.56 9.30 -3.44
C PRO A 263 -25.52 9.62 -1.93
N PHE A 264 -24.83 10.70 -1.57
CA PHE A 264 -24.70 11.13 -0.17
C PHE A 264 -26.04 11.43 0.50
N ALA A 265 -27.06 11.86 -0.25
CA ALA A 265 -28.41 12.06 0.29
C ALA A 265 -29.01 10.77 0.90
N LEU A 266 -28.55 9.59 0.49
CA LEU A 266 -28.95 8.30 1.04
C LEU A 266 -28.03 7.86 2.19
N THR A 267 -26.72 8.10 2.07
CA THR A 267 -25.71 7.54 2.98
C THR A 267 -25.25 8.51 4.07
N GLY A 268 -25.50 9.80 3.96
CA GLY A 268 -25.13 10.83 4.93
C GLY A 268 -25.76 10.60 6.31
N PRO A 269 -27.08 10.37 6.42
CA PRO A 269 -27.71 10.04 7.71
C PRO A 269 -27.12 8.79 8.35
N LEU A 270 -26.81 7.76 7.55
CA LEU A 270 -26.16 6.54 8.04
C LEU A 270 -24.74 6.82 8.51
N ALA A 271 -23.96 7.59 7.75
CA ALA A 271 -22.59 7.94 8.13
C ALA A 271 -22.57 8.73 9.46
N ALA A 272 -23.47 9.70 9.64
CA ALA A 272 -23.58 10.47 10.87
C ALA A 272 -24.00 9.63 12.09
N ASP A 273 -24.80 8.59 11.90
CA ASP A 273 -25.15 7.61 12.93
C ASP A 273 -23.97 6.68 13.22
N TRP A 274 -23.44 6.04 12.19
CA TRP A 274 -22.40 5.03 12.26
C TRP A 274 -21.06 5.56 12.77
N LEU A 275 -20.74 6.83 12.52
CA LEU A 275 -19.53 7.46 13.03
C LEU A 275 -19.49 7.47 14.57
N ARG A 276 -20.65 7.49 15.22
CA ARG A 276 -20.79 7.43 16.69
C ARG A 276 -21.00 6.00 17.20
N SER A 277 -21.04 5.01 16.31
CA SER A 277 -21.30 3.62 16.67
C SER A 277 -20.12 3.02 17.46
N PRO A 278 -20.38 2.16 18.47
CA PRO A 278 -19.32 1.36 19.08
C PRO A 278 -18.74 0.31 18.11
N ASP A 279 -19.45 -0.03 17.03
CA ASP A 279 -18.99 -0.97 16.01
C ASP A 279 -17.92 -0.32 15.11
N ALA A 280 -16.69 -0.86 15.19
CA ALA A 280 -15.55 -0.39 14.42
C ALA A 280 -15.75 -0.50 12.90
N MET A 281 -16.45 -1.53 12.42
CA MET A 281 -16.70 -1.72 10.99
C MET A 281 -17.68 -0.65 10.47
N ARG A 282 -18.69 -0.31 11.26
CA ARG A 282 -19.61 0.80 10.93
C ARG A 282 -18.90 2.14 10.92
N ARG A 283 -18.04 2.43 11.92
CA ARG A 283 -17.20 3.64 11.91
C ARG A 283 -16.31 3.72 10.67
N ARG A 284 -15.67 2.61 10.27
CA ARG A 284 -14.82 2.54 9.07
C ARG A 284 -15.59 2.79 7.78
N ARG A 285 -16.82 2.29 7.66
CA ARG A 285 -17.69 2.57 6.51
C ARG A 285 -18.15 4.03 6.52
N ALA A 286 -18.54 4.56 7.68
CA ALA A 286 -18.94 5.95 7.84
C ALA A 286 -17.81 6.91 7.43
N SER A 287 -16.59 6.67 7.91
CA SER A 287 -15.44 7.50 7.55
C SER A 287 -15.13 7.45 6.06
N SER A 288 -15.24 6.29 5.40
CA SER A 288 -15.07 6.19 3.94
C SER A 288 -16.18 6.92 3.16
N ILE A 289 -17.43 6.89 3.63
CA ILE A 289 -18.52 7.67 3.02
C ILE A 289 -18.22 9.16 3.16
N LEU A 290 -17.80 9.61 4.34
CA LEU A 290 -17.47 11.01 4.59
C LEU A 290 -16.24 11.46 3.79
N ALA A 291 -15.19 10.64 3.69
CA ALA A 291 -14.01 10.92 2.88
C ALA A 291 -14.37 11.18 1.41
N ALA A 292 -15.37 10.46 0.87
CA ALA A 292 -15.80 10.64 -0.51
C ALA A 292 -16.75 11.83 -0.73
N HIS A 293 -17.56 12.19 0.27
CA HIS A 293 -18.74 13.05 0.06
C HIS A 293 -18.88 14.25 0.97
N ALA A 294 -18.17 14.31 2.10
CA ALA A 294 -18.35 15.37 3.10
C ALA A 294 -18.12 16.76 2.51
N GLY A 295 -18.95 17.71 2.95
CA GLY A 295 -18.74 19.15 2.77
C GLY A 295 -18.60 19.87 4.12
N GLY A 296 -18.71 21.19 4.11
CA GLY A 296 -18.56 22.02 5.31
C GLY A 296 -19.55 21.70 6.43
N ASP A 297 -20.77 21.26 6.10
CA ASP A 297 -21.81 20.93 7.08
C ASP A 297 -21.44 19.71 7.95
N GLU A 298 -20.69 18.75 7.40
CA GLU A 298 -20.25 17.55 8.12
C GLU A 298 -19.00 17.80 8.99
N ALA A 299 -18.26 18.88 8.76
CA ALA A 299 -16.96 19.12 9.39
C ALA A 299 -17.02 19.09 10.94
N PRO A 300 -18.02 19.68 11.64
CA PRO A 300 -18.10 19.58 13.10
C PRO A 300 -18.19 18.14 13.62
N ALA A 301 -18.94 17.27 12.95
CA ALA A 301 -19.09 15.86 13.33
C ALA A 301 -17.81 15.07 13.04
N VAL A 302 -17.18 15.31 11.88
CA VAL A 302 -15.89 14.70 11.50
C VAL A 302 -14.81 15.07 12.51
N ARG A 303 -14.69 16.35 12.89
CA ARG A 303 -13.73 16.81 13.92
C ARG A 303 -13.99 16.17 15.28
N ALA A 304 -15.26 16.04 15.67
CA ALA A 304 -15.62 15.41 16.93
C ALA A 304 -15.24 13.92 16.98
N ALA A 305 -15.38 13.20 15.87
CA ALA A 305 -14.92 11.83 15.76
C ALA A 305 -13.39 11.74 15.77
N LEU A 306 -12.70 12.60 15.01
CA LEU A 306 -11.24 12.61 14.90
C LEU A 306 -10.55 12.78 16.26
N ARG A 307 -11.09 13.61 17.16
CA ARG A 307 -10.53 13.82 18.53
C ARG A 307 -10.38 12.55 19.36
N HIS A 308 -11.15 11.52 19.08
CA HIS A 308 -11.22 10.31 19.91
C HIS A 308 -10.89 9.04 19.13
N GLU A 309 -10.62 9.15 17.83
CA GLU A 309 -10.35 7.99 17.00
C GLU A 309 -8.91 7.50 17.21
N THR A 310 -8.76 6.18 17.16
CA THR A 310 -7.49 5.47 17.35
C THR A 310 -7.18 4.52 16.18
N ASP A 311 -8.20 4.18 15.37
CA ASP A 311 -8.01 3.43 14.14
C ASP A 311 -7.37 4.34 13.08
N GLN A 312 -6.16 3.97 12.66
CA GLN A 312 -5.32 4.77 11.76
C GLN A 312 -5.93 4.93 10.36
N TYR A 313 -6.67 3.92 9.88
CA TYR A 313 -7.36 4.03 8.59
C TYR A 313 -8.57 4.95 8.70
N VAL A 314 -9.29 4.91 9.83
CA VAL A 314 -10.41 5.82 10.07
C VAL A 314 -9.90 7.26 10.18
N ILE A 315 -8.79 7.49 10.90
CA ILE A 315 -8.15 8.82 10.99
C ILE A 315 -7.80 9.35 9.58
N GLY A 316 -7.20 8.52 8.73
CA GLY A 316 -6.89 8.90 7.33
C GLY A 316 -8.14 9.36 6.56
N SER A 317 -9.21 8.56 6.59
CA SER A 317 -10.47 8.93 5.93
C SER A 317 -11.15 10.16 6.53
N LEU A 318 -11.08 10.37 7.85
CA LEU A 318 -11.61 11.59 8.47
C LEU A 318 -10.77 12.81 8.09
N ALA A 319 -9.46 12.66 7.92
CA ALA A 319 -8.61 13.72 7.41
C ALA A 319 -8.97 14.09 5.98
N GLU A 320 -9.13 13.11 5.08
CA GLU A 320 -9.64 13.35 3.71
C GLU A 320 -10.97 14.13 3.73
N ALA A 321 -11.91 13.72 4.59
CA ALA A 321 -13.20 14.40 4.74
C ALA A 321 -13.05 15.89 5.13
N LEU A 322 -12.14 16.21 6.07
CA LEU A 322 -11.87 17.61 6.44
C LEU A 322 -11.16 18.38 5.33
N GLY A 323 -10.22 17.76 4.62
CA GLY A 323 -9.50 18.38 3.51
C GLY A 323 -10.39 18.84 2.35
N ARG A 324 -11.59 18.25 2.22
CA ARG A 324 -12.61 18.64 1.22
C ARG A 324 -13.40 19.89 1.58
N ALA A 325 -13.34 20.33 2.83
CA ALA A 325 -14.03 21.52 3.35
C ALA A 325 -13.01 22.53 3.90
N PRO A 326 -12.15 23.13 3.04
CA PRO A 326 -11.09 24.04 3.47
C PRO A 326 -11.62 25.21 4.31
N GLU A 327 -12.84 25.68 4.05
CA GLU A 327 -13.52 26.75 4.79
C GLU A 327 -13.87 26.39 6.24
N ALA A 328 -13.87 25.10 6.60
CA ALA A 328 -14.13 24.62 7.95
C ALA A 328 -12.86 24.57 8.82
N GLY A 329 -11.70 24.87 8.22
CA GLY A 329 -10.40 24.94 8.90
C GLY A 329 -10.13 26.25 9.64
N PRO A 330 -9.04 26.32 10.43
CA PRO A 330 -8.11 25.22 10.73
C PRO A 330 -8.67 24.24 11.77
N SER A 331 -8.20 22.98 11.71
CA SER A 331 -8.58 21.92 12.66
C SER A 331 -7.38 21.48 13.51
N PRO A 332 -7.29 21.86 14.80
CA PRO A 332 -6.23 21.41 15.71
C PRO A 332 -6.11 19.88 15.78
N GLU A 333 -7.22 19.18 15.58
CA GLU A 333 -7.28 17.72 15.54
C GLU A 333 -6.38 17.11 14.44
N LEU A 334 -6.23 17.78 13.29
CA LEU A 334 -5.35 17.32 12.23
C LEU A 334 -3.87 17.46 12.62
N ARG A 335 -3.50 18.53 13.33
CA ARG A 335 -2.13 18.69 13.85
C ARG A 335 -1.81 17.61 14.89
N GLU A 336 -2.76 17.29 15.77
CA GLU A 336 -2.61 16.20 16.74
C GLU A 336 -2.46 14.84 16.03
N ALA A 337 -3.30 14.57 15.02
CA ALA A 337 -3.19 13.37 14.21
C ALA A 337 -1.82 13.27 13.53
N TYR A 338 -1.33 14.34 12.90
CA TYR A 338 0.00 14.38 12.28
C TYR A 338 1.11 14.04 13.29
N ALA A 339 1.08 14.65 14.48
CA ALA A 339 2.12 14.47 15.49
C ALA A 339 2.15 13.06 16.14
N THR A 340 1.00 12.38 16.17
CA THR A 340 0.81 11.14 16.95
C THR A 340 0.65 9.89 16.10
N MET A 341 0.22 10.01 14.84
CA MET A 341 -0.06 8.89 13.93
C MET A 341 1.17 7.99 13.70
N PRO A 342 1.13 6.71 14.12
CA PRO A 342 2.20 5.75 13.85
C PRO A 342 2.20 5.24 12.41
N TYR A 343 1.02 5.16 11.78
CA TYR A 343 0.84 4.71 10.39
C TYR A 343 1.38 5.76 9.42
N SER A 344 2.59 5.53 8.90
CA SER A 344 3.25 6.58 8.13
C SER A 344 2.60 6.77 6.77
N TYR A 345 2.23 5.69 6.06
CA TYR A 345 1.56 5.81 4.77
C TYR A 345 0.30 6.66 4.87
N GLY A 346 -0.60 6.40 5.83
CA GLY A 346 -1.83 7.18 6.00
C GLY A 346 -1.64 8.64 6.38
N ARG A 347 -0.43 9.06 6.80
CA ARG A 347 -0.14 10.45 7.16
C ARG A 347 -0.25 11.40 5.98
N HIS A 348 -0.11 10.94 4.74
CA HIS A 348 -0.28 11.81 3.57
C HIS A 348 -1.69 12.43 3.51
N PHE A 349 -2.73 11.67 3.86
CA PHE A 349 -4.10 12.20 3.95
C PHE A 349 -4.21 13.34 4.97
N VAL A 350 -3.51 13.22 6.11
CA VAL A 350 -3.47 14.26 7.15
C VAL A 350 -2.71 15.50 6.67
N VAL A 351 -1.58 15.31 6.00
CA VAL A 351 -0.75 16.39 5.44
C VAL A 351 -1.52 17.16 4.36
N GLU A 352 -2.17 16.45 3.43
CA GLU A 352 -3.02 17.07 2.39
C GLU A 352 -4.17 17.86 3.00
N ALA A 353 -4.84 17.31 4.02
CA ALA A 353 -5.90 18.01 4.73
C ALA A 353 -5.40 19.26 5.48
N LEU A 354 -4.24 19.18 6.15
CA LEU A 354 -3.61 20.34 6.79
C LEU A 354 -3.25 21.41 5.76
N ALA A 355 -2.65 21.05 4.63
CA ALA A 355 -2.31 21.97 3.57
C ALA A 355 -3.54 22.65 2.93
N ALA A 356 -4.68 21.97 2.90
CA ALA A 356 -5.94 22.51 2.40
C ALA A 356 -6.64 23.44 3.41
N THR A 357 -6.56 23.12 4.71
CA THR A 357 -7.39 23.74 5.77
C THR A 357 -6.64 24.72 6.67
N ASP A 358 -5.31 24.70 6.69
CA ASP A 358 -4.48 25.50 7.59
C ASP A 358 -3.57 26.47 6.82
N PRO A 359 -3.86 27.79 6.86
CA PRO A 359 -3.04 28.80 6.19
C PRO A 359 -1.57 28.86 6.67
N ALA A 360 -1.26 28.33 7.86
CA ALA A 360 0.10 28.32 8.38
C ALA A 360 0.92 27.09 7.94
N PHE A 361 0.31 26.13 7.23
CA PHE A 361 0.96 24.88 6.84
C PHE A 361 2.29 25.10 6.11
N ASP A 362 2.30 25.97 5.09
CA ASP A 362 3.49 26.20 4.25
C ASP A 362 4.64 26.83 5.05
N ALA A 363 4.33 27.63 6.10
CA ALA A 363 5.32 28.29 6.94
C ALA A 363 5.86 27.41 8.08
N GLU A 364 5.05 26.47 8.58
CA GLU A 364 5.35 25.71 9.81
C GLU A 364 5.68 24.24 9.56
N LEU A 365 4.92 23.56 8.68
CA LEU A 365 4.96 22.10 8.55
C LEU A 365 5.53 21.61 7.23
N ALA A 366 5.50 22.42 6.16
CA ALA A 366 6.00 21.99 4.86
C ALA A 366 7.49 21.61 4.89
N VAL A 367 8.32 22.37 5.62
CA VAL A 367 9.75 22.06 5.81
C VAL A 367 9.92 20.74 6.53
N GLU A 368 9.11 20.47 7.56
CA GLU A 368 9.15 19.20 8.27
C GLU A 368 8.77 18.04 7.34
N CYS A 369 7.68 18.19 6.58
CA CYS A 369 7.18 17.18 5.65
C CYS A 369 8.20 16.82 4.55
N ALA A 370 9.12 17.73 4.19
CA ALA A 370 10.19 17.45 3.25
C ALA A 370 11.19 16.38 3.76
N PHE A 371 11.19 16.11 5.07
CA PHE A 371 11.99 15.06 5.71
C PHE A 371 11.15 13.91 6.27
N ASP A 372 9.87 13.82 5.91
CA ASP A 372 9.01 12.71 6.31
C ASP A 372 9.50 11.38 5.71
N CYS A 373 9.25 10.26 6.39
CA CYS A 373 9.66 8.95 5.89
C CYS A 373 8.90 8.52 4.63
N GLU A 374 7.67 8.99 4.43
CA GLU A 374 6.88 8.65 3.25
C GLU A 374 7.25 9.47 2.01
N PRO A 375 7.54 8.81 0.87
CA PRO A 375 7.88 9.49 -0.37
C PRO A 375 6.74 10.39 -0.88
N VAL A 376 5.49 9.94 -0.77
CA VAL A 376 4.32 10.73 -1.18
C VAL A 376 4.18 12.04 -0.39
N VAL A 377 4.51 12.04 0.91
CA VAL A 377 4.50 13.26 1.74
C VAL A 377 5.60 14.23 1.30
N ARG A 378 6.83 13.73 1.09
CA ARG A 378 7.95 14.56 0.60
C ARG A 378 7.68 15.13 -0.78
N ALA A 379 7.13 14.32 -1.69
CA ALA A 379 6.79 14.73 -3.05
C ALA A 379 5.70 15.81 -3.07
N PHE A 380 4.66 15.65 -2.23
CA PHE A 380 3.57 16.61 -2.10
C PHE A 380 4.08 18.02 -1.77
N VAL A 381 4.97 18.15 -0.79
CA VAL A 381 5.48 19.48 -0.39
C VAL A 381 6.56 20.02 -1.34
N SER A 382 7.31 19.15 -2.01
CA SER A 382 8.29 19.57 -3.03
C SER A 382 7.63 20.20 -4.26
N GLY A 383 6.39 19.83 -4.58
CA GLY A 383 5.60 20.45 -5.64
C GLY A 383 4.98 21.80 -5.26
N ARG A 384 5.11 22.24 -4.01
CA ARG A 384 4.54 23.49 -3.47
C ARG A 384 5.57 24.60 -3.24
N SER A 385 6.85 24.25 -3.18
CA SER A 385 8.00 25.18 -3.13
C SER A 385 8.40 25.66 -4.51
#